data_AF-A0A0F7ZHV2-F1
#
_entry.id   AF-A0A0F7ZHV2-F1
#
_cell.length_a   1.000
_cell.length_b   1.000
_cell.length_c   1.000
_cell.angle_alpha   90.00
_cell.angle_beta   90.00
_cell.angle_gamma   90.00
#
_symmetry.space_group_name_H-M   'P 1'
#
loop_
_entity.id
_entity.type
_entity.pdbx_description
1 polymer ?
#
loop_
_entity_poly.entity_id
_entity_poly.type
_entity_poly.pdbx_seq_one_letter_code
_entity_poly.pdbx_strand_id
1 'polypeptide(L)'
;MLDEQMRAAGDAELQRLLKRIRLGVQDHTDLDLLNSRCYREERRIPWETGITVVTPLNRNRWNLNMEASLAFRVQQRSTMRIFISEHKWKEELPTEEEAIMILNQGDDSAIPVPAVFMFVAGMPIVVNHNTHQGLKLVNGASYSAVEVIVDKAYPGHRISADTTIHFGPPAGIILESETTRCLHFVGMPPGTILLTPNSSS
;
A
#
# COMPACT_ATOMS: atom_id res chain seq x y z
N MET A 1 -15.81 -28.37 12.77
CA MET A 1 -14.80 -27.32 13.04
C MET A 1 -13.49 -27.80 12.42
N LEU A 2 -12.79 -26.98 11.64
CA LEU A 2 -11.50 -27.36 11.06
C LEU A 2 -10.40 -27.09 12.09
N ASP A 3 -9.80 -28.15 12.63
CA ASP A 3 -8.79 -28.07 13.69
C ASP A 3 -7.34 -28.16 13.17
N GLU A 4 -7.15 -28.46 11.88
CA GLU A 4 -5.83 -28.59 11.27
C GLU A 4 -5.28 -27.25 10.79
N GLN A 5 -4.15 -26.84 11.39
CA GLN A 5 -3.43 -25.64 10.98
C GLN A 5 -2.41 -25.97 9.89
N MET A 6 -2.86 -25.94 8.63
CA MET A 6 -2.04 -26.28 7.46
C MET A 6 -0.89 -25.31 7.18
N ARG A 7 -1.04 -24.01 7.51
CA ARG A 7 -0.03 -22.98 7.17
C ARG A 7 1.28 -23.11 7.95
N ALA A 8 1.25 -23.78 9.10
CA ALA A 8 2.42 -23.99 9.95
C ALA A 8 2.79 -25.49 10.06
N ALA A 9 2.26 -26.35 9.19
CA ALA A 9 2.46 -27.81 9.26
C ALA A 9 3.93 -28.27 9.27
N GLY A 10 4.83 -27.49 8.66
CA GLY A 10 6.27 -27.75 8.67
C GLY A 10 7.02 -27.25 9.91
N ASP A 11 6.35 -26.55 10.83
CA ASP A 11 6.96 -25.93 12.01
C ASP A 11 6.13 -26.22 13.28
N ALA A 12 6.52 -27.31 13.96
CA ALA A 12 5.84 -27.76 15.17
C ALA A 12 5.96 -26.76 16.34
N GLU A 13 7.05 -25.98 16.40
CA GLU A 13 7.27 -24.96 17.43
C GLU A 13 6.29 -23.80 17.21
N LEU A 14 6.19 -23.32 15.97
CA LEU A 14 5.23 -22.29 15.58
C LEU A 14 3.76 -22.73 15.76
N GLN A 15 3.42 -23.97 15.41
CA GLN A 15 2.07 -24.51 15.63
C GLN A 15 1.69 -24.51 17.11
N ARG A 16 2.60 -24.95 17.98
CA ARG A 16 2.35 -24.98 19.42
C ARG A 16 2.13 -23.57 19.95
N LEU A 17 2.98 -22.62 19.57
CA LEU A 17 2.84 -21.21 19.92
C LEU A 17 1.48 -20.65 19.48
N LEU A 18 1.10 -20.84 18.21
CA LEU A 18 -0.17 -20.33 17.67
C LEU A 18 -1.39 -20.96 18.35
N LYS A 19 -1.32 -22.24 18.72
CA LYS A 19 -2.37 -22.91 19.51
C LYS A 19 -2.50 -22.28 20.90
N ARG A 20 -1.39 -21.97 21.58
CA ARG A 20 -1.41 -21.32 22.90
C ARG A 20 -2.01 -19.91 22.83
N ILE A 21 -1.61 -19.12 21.83
CA ILE A 21 -2.15 -17.78 21.60
C ILE A 21 -3.67 -17.85 21.38
N ARG A 22 -4.14 -18.78 20.55
CA ARG A 22 -5.58 -18.95 20.27
C ARG A 22 -6.40 -19.34 21.50
N LEU A 23 -5.80 -20.07 22.45
CA LEU A 23 -6.42 -20.48 23.71
C LEU A 23 -6.24 -19.44 24.83
N GLY A 24 -5.51 -18.34 24.60
CA GLY A 24 -5.24 -17.32 25.60
C GLY A 24 -4.33 -17.78 26.75
N VAL A 25 -3.53 -18.84 26.54
CA VAL A 25 -2.66 -19.45 27.57
C VAL A 25 -1.18 -19.11 27.36
N GLN A 26 -0.91 -17.94 26.79
CA GLN A 26 0.44 -17.45 26.52
C GLN A 26 1.16 -17.00 27.79
N ASP A 27 2.48 -17.23 27.85
CA ASP A 27 3.35 -16.81 28.96
C ASP A 27 4.63 -16.11 28.47
N HIS A 28 5.55 -15.78 29.39
CA HIS A 28 6.79 -15.08 29.05
C HIS A 28 7.71 -15.88 28.12
N THR A 29 7.67 -17.22 28.18
CA THR A 29 8.51 -18.08 27.33
C THR A 29 8.08 -17.98 25.86
N ASP A 30 6.80 -17.74 25.60
CA ASP A 30 6.28 -17.50 24.25
C ASP A 30 6.80 -16.16 23.68
N LEU A 31 6.97 -15.14 24.53
CA LEU A 31 7.57 -13.85 24.14
C LEU A 31 9.08 -13.97 23.89
N ASP A 32 9.81 -14.68 24.75
CA ASP A 32 11.25 -14.95 24.59
C ASP A 32 11.54 -15.72 23.30
N LEU A 33 10.68 -16.69 22.98
CA LEU A 33 10.74 -17.42 21.71
C LEU A 33 10.59 -16.49 20.51
N LEU A 34 9.60 -15.59 20.52
CA LEU A 34 9.41 -14.62 19.43
C LEU A 34 10.60 -13.65 19.32
N ASN A 35 11.08 -13.13 20.43
CA ASN A 35 12.19 -12.18 20.44
C ASN A 35 13.49 -12.83 19.94
N SER A 36 13.80 -14.04 20.39
CA SER A 36 15.02 -14.76 19.96
C SER A 36 15.03 -15.13 18.47
N ARG A 37 13.85 -15.32 17.86
CA ARG A 37 13.73 -15.72 16.44
C ARG A 37 13.54 -14.54 15.50
N CYS A 38 12.71 -13.57 15.87
CA CYS A 38 12.16 -12.58 14.95
C CYS A 38 12.71 -11.16 15.19
N TYR A 39 13.09 -10.83 16.42
CA TYR A 39 13.53 -9.48 16.77
C TYR A 39 15.05 -9.33 16.65
N ARG A 40 15.48 -8.20 16.08
CA ARG A 40 16.89 -7.76 16.04
C ARG A 40 16.88 -6.24 16.14
N GLU A 41 17.49 -5.72 17.21
CA GLU A 41 17.37 -4.31 17.62
C GLU A 41 17.71 -3.31 16.50
N GLU A 42 18.77 -3.56 15.73
CA GLU A 42 19.24 -2.63 14.68
C GLU A 42 18.84 -3.06 13.26
N ARG A 43 17.96 -4.06 13.12
CA ARG A 43 17.59 -4.55 11.78
C ARG A 43 16.59 -3.60 11.13
N ARG A 44 17.04 -2.89 10.07
CA ARG A 44 16.13 -2.18 9.17
C ARG A 44 15.12 -3.12 8.53
N ILE A 45 13.97 -2.58 8.14
CA ILE A 45 12.96 -3.35 7.40
C ILE A 45 13.59 -3.78 6.05
N PRO A 46 13.59 -5.08 5.72
CA PRO A 46 14.22 -5.59 4.52
C PRO A 46 13.29 -5.44 3.31
N TRP A 47 12.99 -4.19 2.92
CA TRP A 47 12.07 -3.86 1.82
C TRP A 47 12.39 -4.61 0.53
N GLU A 48 13.67 -4.87 0.28
CA GLU A 48 14.17 -5.60 -0.89
C GLU A 48 13.60 -7.03 -1.05
N THR A 49 13.07 -7.60 0.03
CA THR A 49 12.49 -8.96 0.03
C THR A 49 11.03 -9.00 -0.41
N GLY A 50 10.39 -7.85 -0.64
CA GLY A 50 8.94 -7.79 -0.87
C GLY A 50 8.11 -8.08 0.37
N ILE A 51 8.67 -7.85 1.56
CA ILE A 51 8.01 -8.10 2.85
C ILE A 51 6.70 -7.31 2.99
N THR A 52 5.68 -7.95 3.55
CA THR A 52 4.46 -7.28 4.00
C THR A 52 4.61 -6.90 5.47
N VAL A 53 4.41 -5.62 5.80
CA VAL A 53 4.46 -5.12 7.18
C VAL A 53 3.04 -4.87 7.68
N VAL A 54 2.74 -5.37 8.89
CA VAL A 54 1.45 -5.21 9.55
C VAL A 54 1.61 -4.24 10.72
N THR A 55 0.82 -3.18 10.76
CA THR A 55 0.83 -2.18 11.84
C THR A 55 -0.53 -2.05 12.51
N PRO A 56 -0.58 -1.73 13.81
CA PRO A 56 -1.84 -1.52 14.50
C PRO A 56 -2.52 -0.18 14.11
N LEU A 57 -1.72 0.85 13.79
CA LEU A 57 -2.22 2.18 13.46
C LEU A 57 -2.11 2.48 11.96
N ASN A 58 -3.07 3.24 11.45
CA ASN A 58 -3.11 3.68 10.06
C ASN A 58 -2.02 4.71 9.75
N ARG A 59 -1.70 5.62 10.69
CA ARG A 59 -0.57 6.56 10.53
C ARG A 59 0.75 5.84 10.24
N ASN A 60 0.99 4.71 10.91
CA ASN A 60 2.23 3.95 10.74
C ASN A 60 2.27 3.28 9.38
N ARG A 61 1.11 2.77 8.91
CA ARG A 61 0.98 2.23 7.55
C ARG A 61 1.33 3.26 6.49
N TRP A 62 0.90 4.51 6.65
CA TRP A 62 1.24 5.60 5.73
C TRP A 62 2.74 5.89 5.69
N ASN A 63 3.37 6.09 6.85
CA ASN A 63 4.81 6.34 6.95
C ASN A 63 5.63 5.21 6.32
N LEU A 64 5.26 3.96 6.61
CA LEU A 64 5.93 2.79 6.06
C LEU A 64 5.71 2.60 4.57
N ASN A 65 4.52 2.91 4.04
CA ASN A 65 4.26 2.86 2.60
C ASN A 65 5.09 3.89 1.83
N MET A 66 5.29 5.08 2.41
CA MET A 66 6.19 6.10 1.85
C MET A 66 7.64 5.61 1.85
N GLU A 67 8.12 5.08 2.97
CA GLU A 67 9.47 4.50 3.07
C GLU A 67 9.67 3.35 2.07
N ALA A 68 8.71 2.43 1.99
CA ALA A 68 8.73 1.31 1.06
C ALA A 68 8.77 1.76 -0.40
N SER A 69 7.99 2.79 -0.76
CA SER A 69 7.96 3.33 -2.13
C SER A 69 9.32 3.94 -2.52
N LEU A 70 9.96 4.66 -1.59
CA LEU A 70 11.31 5.21 -1.79
C LEU A 70 12.36 4.10 -1.92
N ALA A 71 12.31 3.09 -1.05
CA ALA A 71 13.19 1.94 -1.11
C ALA A 71 13.03 1.18 -2.45
N PHE A 72 11.78 0.98 -2.88
CA PHE A 72 11.46 0.29 -4.13
C PHE A 72 11.97 1.06 -5.36
N ARG A 73 11.81 2.40 -5.39
CA ARG A 73 12.40 3.26 -6.44
C ARG A 73 13.90 3.04 -6.57
N VAL A 74 14.62 3.06 -5.45
CA VAL A 74 16.08 2.88 -5.42
C VAL A 74 16.46 1.47 -5.92
N GLN A 75 15.75 0.44 -5.47
CA GLN A 75 15.99 -0.95 -5.87
C GLN A 75 15.76 -1.16 -7.37
N GLN A 76 14.67 -0.63 -7.92
CA GLN A 76 14.31 -0.78 -9.33
C GLN A 76 15.04 0.19 -10.26
N ARG A 77 15.79 1.17 -9.72
CA ARG A 77 16.37 2.29 -10.48
C ARG A 77 15.34 2.98 -11.38
N SER A 78 14.13 3.11 -10.86
CA SER A 78 12.97 3.61 -11.59
C SER A 78 12.66 5.06 -11.22
N THR A 79 11.79 5.71 -11.98
CA THR A 79 11.29 7.03 -11.65
C THR A 79 10.09 6.93 -10.71
N MET A 80 9.96 7.89 -9.80
CA MET A 80 8.82 8.05 -8.91
C MET A 80 7.90 9.17 -9.40
N ARG A 81 6.59 8.92 -9.31
CA ARG A 81 5.56 9.94 -9.51
C ARG A 81 4.78 10.11 -8.23
N ILE A 82 4.58 11.34 -7.79
CA ILE A 82 3.81 11.68 -6.59
C ILE A 82 2.55 12.39 -7.04
N PHE A 83 1.40 11.84 -6.72
CA PHE A 83 0.09 12.43 -6.99
C PHE A 83 -0.47 12.97 -5.68
N ILE A 84 -0.83 14.24 -5.66
CA ILE A 84 -1.44 14.91 -4.51
C ILE A 84 -2.87 15.21 -4.91
N SER A 85 -3.85 14.58 -4.24
CA SER A 85 -5.26 14.79 -4.57
C SER A 85 -5.65 16.25 -4.36
N GLU A 86 -6.59 16.74 -5.16
CA GLU A 86 -7.28 17.98 -4.83
C GLU A 86 -7.95 17.83 -3.46
N HIS A 87 -8.00 18.92 -2.72
CA HIS A 87 -8.70 19.01 -1.47
C HIS A 87 -9.81 20.04 -1.61
N LYS A 88 -11.04 19.64 -1.32
CA LYS A 88 -12.20 20.54 -1.25
C LYS A 88 -12.32 21.03 0.20
N TRP A 89 -11.83 22.23 0.47
CA TRP A 89 -12.03 22.89 1.76
C TRP A 89 -13.48 23.33 1.89
N LYS A 90 -14.00 23.40 3.13
CA LYS A 90 -15.31 24.01 3.39
C LYS A 90 -15.27 25.54 3.22
N GLU A 91 -14.10 26.16 3.38
CA GLU A 91 -13.82 27.60 3.18
C GLU A 91 -12.65 27.82 2.20
N GLU A 92 -12.45 29.01 1.63
CA GLU A 92 -11.42 29.25 0.59
C GLU A 92 -9.97 29.19 1.10
N LEU A 93 -9.73 29.39 2.41
CA LEU A 93 -8.40 29.32 3.04
C LEU A 93 -8.46 28.44 4.29
N PRO A 94 -7.50 27.52 4.49
CA PRO A 94 -7.44 26.69 5.69
C PRO A 94 -7.10 27.54 6.93
N THR A 95 -7.68 27.21 8.08
CA THR A 95 -7.28 27.80 9.38
C THR A 95 -5.87 27.36 9.78
N GLU A 96 -5.27 27.99 10.79
CA GLU A 96 -3.94 27.61 11.30
C GLU A 96 -3.95 26.17 11.87
N GLU A 97 -5.02 25.78 12.55
CA GLU A 97 -5.23 24.41 13.03
C GLU A 97 -5.31 23.44 11.84
N GLU A 98 -6.08 23.79 10.80
CA GLU A 98 -6.17 22.98 9.58
C GLU A 98 -4.81 22.87 8.87
N ALA A 99 -4.02 23.95 8.84
CA ALA A 99 -2.67 23.94 8.28
C ALA A 99 -1.70 23.03 9.04
N ILE A 100 -1.79 23.02 10.38
CA ILE A 100 -1.04 22.08 11.22
C ILE A 100 -1.55 20.64 11.02
N MET A 101 -2.84 20.45 10.81
CA MET A 101 -3.43 19.14 10.53
C MET A 101 -3.01 18.57 9.16
N ILE A 102 -2.77 19.42 8.14
CA ILE A 102 -2.16 19.00 6.86
C ILE A 102 -0.80 18.30 7.08
N LEU A 103 -0.03 18.75 8.08
CA LEU A 103 1.26 18.14 8.43
C LEU A 103 1.09 16.80 9.18
N ASN A 104 -0.07 16.58 9.81
CA ASN A 104 -0.38 15.40 10.60
C ASN A 104 -1.16 14.37 9.77
N GLN A 105 -0.47 13.63 8.92
CA GLN A 105 -1.10 12.57 8.11
C GLN A 105 -1.48 11.34 8.96
N GLY A 106 -2.71 10.83 8.78
CA GLY A 106 -2.93 9.37 8.79
C GLY A 106 -3.82 8.73 9.86
N ASP A 107 -4.44 9.44 10.81
CA ASP A 107 -5.27 8.77 11.85
C ASP A 107 -6.73 9.22 11.96
N ASP A 108 -7.08 10.43 11.55
CA ASP A 108 -8.47 10.90 11.64
C ASP A 108 -9.14 10.95 10.26
N SER A 109 -10.09 10.06 10.03
CA SER A 109 -10.89 10.04 8.79
C SER A 109 -11.89 11.18 8.70
N ALA A 110 -12.15 11.90 9.79
CA ALA A 110 -13.02 13.07 9.81
C ALA A 110 -12.31 14.35 9.32
N ILE A 111 -10.98 14.34 9.26
CA ILE A 111 -10.18 15.46 8.79
C ILE A 111 -9.83 15.21 7.32
N PRO A 112 -10.36 16.03 6.40
CA PRO A 112 -9.97 15.92 5.01
C PRO A 112 -8.51 16.42 4.90
N VAL A 113 -7.57 15.54 4.60
CA VAL A 113 -6.19 15.89 4.24
C VAL A 113 -6.00 15.43 2.79
N PRO A 114 -5.33 16.21 1.92
CA PRO A 114 -5.02 15.76 0.57
C PRO A 114 -4.39 14.37 0.60
N ALA A 115 -4.97 13.42 -0.14
CA ALA A 115 -4.42 12.09 -0.26
C ALA A 115 -3.15 12.14 -1.12
N VAL A 116 -2.04 11.65 -0.59
CA VAL A 116 -0.77 11.51 -1.33
C VAL A 116 -0.64 10.08 -1.82
N PHE A 117 -0.43 9.92 -3.12
CA PHE A 117 -0.17 8.63 -3.75
C PHE A 117 1.19 8.64 -4.44
N MET A 118 2.13 7.84 -3.93
CA MET A 118 3.45 7.65 -4.51
C MET A 118 3.41 6.41 -5.42
N PHE A 119 3.76 6.61 -6.68
CA PHE A 119 3.81 5.57 -7.70
C PHE A 119 5.25 5.31 -8.14
N VAL A 120 5.60 4.02 -8.17
CA VAL A 120 6.81 3.51 -8.81
C VAL A 120 6.40 2.28 -9.62
N ALA A 121 6.78 2.23 -10.89
CA ALA A 121 6.44 1.08 -11.74
C ALA A 121 6.98 -0.23 -11.15
N GLY A 122 6.12 -1.24 -11.08
CA GLY A 122 6.34 -2.55 -10.46
C GLY A 122 5.98 -2.64 -8.98
N MET A 123 5.60 -1.55 -8.31
CA MET A 123 5.31 -1.59 -6.88
C MET A 123 4.08 -2.45 -6.56
N PRO A 124 4.06 -3.16 -5.42
CA PRO A 124 2.87 -3.86 -4.97
C PRO A 124 1.77 -2.86 -4.56
N ILE A 125 0.55 -3.11 -5.01
CA ILE A 125 -0.65 -2.35 -4.64
C ILE A 125 -1.73 -3.31 -4.15
N VAL A 126 -2.41 -2.92 -3.07
CA VAL A 126 -3.62 -3.60 -2.59
C VAL A 126 -4.83 -2.73 -2.91
N VAL A 127 -5.83 -3.33 -3.54
CA VAL A 127 -7.11 -2.64 -3.81
C VAL A 127 -7.96 -2.68 -2.55
N ASN A 128 -8.42 -1.53 -2.07
CA ASN A 128 -9.14 -1.40 -0.79
C ASN A 128 -10.67 -1.43 -0.92
N HIS A 129 -11.20 -1.49 -2.15
CA HIS A 129 -12.64 -1.50 -2.43
C HIS A 129 -12.96 -2.43 -3.60
N ASN A 130 -14.16 -3.00 -3.62
CA ASN A 130 -14.61 -3.78 -4.77
C ASN A 130 -14.95 -2.81 -5.92
N THR A 131 -14.11 -2.76 -6.95
CA THR A 131 -14.35 -1.91 -8.13
C THR A 131 -15.04 -2.71 -9.24
N HIS A 132 -14.45 -3.85 -9.62
CA HIS A 132 -14.96 -4.70 -10.70
C HIS A 132 -14.81 -6.18 -10.33
N GLN A 133 -15.81 -6.73 -9.63
CA GLN A 133 -15.78 -8.12 -9.17
C GLN A 133 -15.65 -9.13 -10.33
N GLY A 134 -16.33 -8.88 -11.46
CA GLY A 134 -16.23 -9.72 -12.67
C GLY A 134 -14.84 -9.73 -13.30
N LEU A 135 -14.00 -8.73 -12.98
CA LEU A 135 -12.62 -8.61 -13.44
C LEU A 135 -11.60 -8.85 -12.33
N LYS A 136 -12.04 -9.42 -11.20
CA LYS A 136 -11.23 -9.75 -10.01
C LYS A 136 -10.59 -8.57 -9.29
N LEU A 137 -10.93 -7.32 -9.63
CA LEU A 137 -10.62 -6.13 -8.84
C LEU A 137 -11.50 -6.09 -7.59
N VAL A 138 -11.07 -6.84 -6.57
CA VAL A 138 -11.76 -7.01 -5.30
C VAL A 138 -10.93 -6.51 -4.14
N ASN A 139 -11.61 -6.16 -3.05
CA ASN A 139 -10.97 -5.72 -1.82
C ASN A 139 -10.00 -6.77 -1.28
N GLY A 140 -8.79 -6.35 -0.94
CA GLY A 140 -7.72 -7.19 -0.42
C GLY A 140 -6.92 -7.94 -1.49
N ALA A 141 -7.26 -7.80 -2.77
CA ALA A 141 -6.46 -8.37 -3.85
C ALA A 141 -5.18 -7.54 -4.07
N SER A 142 -4.05 -8.25 -4.20
CA SER A 142 -2.74 -7.68 -4.45
C SER A 142 -2.39 -7.72 -5.94
N TYR A 143 -1.80 -6.62 -6.42
CA TYR A 143 -1.39 -6.41 -7.80
C TYR A 143 0.02 -5.83 -7.85
N SER A 144 0.66 -5.92 -9.01
CA SER A 144 1.82 -5.10 -9.36
C SER A 144 1.36 -3.93 -10.25
N ALA A 145 1.80 -2.72 -9.92
CA ALA A 145 1.42 -1.52 -10.65
C ALA A 145 2.35 -1.29 -11.84
N VAL A 146 1.90 -1.60 -13.05
CA VAL A 146 2.75 -1.59 -14.25
C VAL A 146 3.01 -0.16 -14.73
N GLU A 147 1.95 0.64 -14.82
CA GLU A 147 2.01 1.99 -15.37
C GLU A 147 0.93 2.88 -14.76
N VAL A 148 1.16 4.20 -14.82
CA VAL A 148 0.16 5.20 -14.43
C VAL A 148 -0.16 6.11 -15.62
N ILE A 149 -1.46 6.27 -15.86
CA ILE A 149 -2.00 7.18 -16.85
C ILE A 149 -2.13 8.55 -16.19
N VAL A 150 -1.38 9.53 -16.69
CA VAL A 150 -1.41 10.91 -16.18
C VAL A 150 -2.65 11.61 -16.72
N ASP A 151 -3.36 12.30 -15.83
CA ASP A 151 -4.41 13.21 -16.24
C ASP A 151 -3.80 14.49 -16.84
N LYS A 152 -4.24 14.86 -18.05
CA LYS A 152 -3.75 16.05 -18.74
C LYS A 152 -4.17 17.35 -18.05
N ALA A 153 -5.22 17.32 -17.23
CA ALA A 153 -5.61 18.45 -16.39
C ALA A 153 -4.57 18.74 -15.29
N TYR A 154 -3.78 17.73 -14.89
CA TYR A 154 -2.80 17.80 -13.82
C TYR A 154 -1.39 17.43 -14.32
N PRO A 155 -0.74 18.33 -15.09
CA PRO A 155 0.58 18.07 -15.65
C PRO A 155 1.63 17.81 -14.56
N GLY A 156 2.67 17.07 -14.93
CA GLY A 156 3.75 16.72 -14.02
C GLY A 156 4.80 17.83 -13.90
N HIS A 157 5.20 18.13 -12.67
CA HIS A 157 6.28 19.05 -12.31
C HIS A 157 7.50 18.24 -11.85
N ARG A 158 8.57 18.28 -12.63
CA ARG A 158 9.81 17.58 -12.29
C ARG A 158 10.52 18.32 -11.15
N ILE A 159 10.78 17.61 -10.05
CA ILE A 159 11.52 18.16 -8.89
C ILE A 159 12.94 17.60 -8.78
N SER A 160 13.22 16.46 -9.41
CA SER A 160 14.56 15.86 -9.54
C SER A 160 14.65 15.04 -10.82
N ALA A 161 15.82 14.48 -11.14
CA ALA A 161 16.00 13.62 -12.32
C ALA A 161 15.06 12.40 -12.31
N ASP A 162 14.72 11.89 -11.13
CA ASP A 162 13.97 10.65 -10.92
C ASP A 162 12.58 10.86 -10.30
N THR A 163 12.17 12.11 -9.99
CA THR A 163 10.91 12.38 -9.28
C THR A 163 10.09 13.49 -9.95
N THR A 164 8.80 13.21 -10.15
CA THR A 164 7.81 14.13 -10.73
C THR A 164 6.58 14.23 -9.83
N ILE A 165 6.08 15.43 -9.59
CA ILE A 165 4.88 15.70 -8.78
C ILE A 165 3.71 16.10 -9.67
N HIS A 166 2.51 15.60 -9.37
CA HIS A 166 1.24 15.95 -10.01
C HIS A 166 0.28 16.50 -8.95
N PHE A 167 -0.32 17.66 -9.22
CA PHE A 167 -1.31 18.30 -8.35
C PHE A 167 -2.74 17.87 -8.70
N GLY A 168 -2.97 16.56 -8.69
CA GLY A 168 -4.27 15.92 -8.90
C GLY A 168 -4.10 14.39 -8.94
N PRO A 169 -5.20 13.63 -8.93
CA PRO A 169 -5.14 12.18 -9.05
C PRO A 169 -4.64 11.75 -10.45
N PRO A 170 -4.10 10.52 -10.60
CA PRO A 170 -3.88 9.96 -11.93
C PRO A 170 -5.23 9.72 -12.64
N ALA A 171 -5.23 9.69 -13.97
CA ALA A 171 -6.42 9.29 -14.73
C ALA A 171 -6.70 7.78 -14.60
N GLY A 172 -5.67 6.98 -14.33
CA GLY A 172 -5.78 5.53 -14.18
C GLY A 172 -4.47 4.87 -13.81
N ILE A 173 -4.54 3.65 -13.29
CA ILE A 173 -3.40 2.80 -12.96
C ILE A 173 -3.57 1.47 -13.69
N ILE A 174 -2.55 1.04 -14.41
CA ILE A 174 -2.51 -0.28 -15.06
C ILE A 174 -1.93 -1.28 -14.05
N LEU A 175 -2.70 -2.32 -13.76
CA LEU A 175 -2.39 -3.35 -12.77
C LEU A 175 -2.23 -4.71 -13.44
N GLU A 176 -1.37 -5.55 -12.87
CA GLU A 176 -1.23 -6.95 -13.26
C GLU A 176 -1.19 -7.87 -12.04
N SER A 177 -1.64 -9.11 -12.23
CA SER A 177 -1.58 -10.19 -11.24
C SER A 177 -1.68 -11.54 -11.95
N GLU A 178 -1.41 -12.62 -11.24
CA GLU A 178 -1.67 -13.97 -11.75
C GLU A 178 -3.15 -14.15 -12.15
N THR A 179 -4.05 -13.51 -11.42
CA THR A 179 -5.49 -13.64 -11.63
C THR A 179 -6.01 -12.94 -12.88
N THR A 180 -5.26 -11.95 -13.38
CA THR A 180 -5.58 -11.16 -14.59
C THR A 180 -4.87 -11.67 -15.83
N ARG A 181 -4.00 -12.69 -15.72
CA ARG A 181 -3.16 -13.22 -16.82
C ARG A 181 -3.92 -13.62 -18.08
N CYS A 182 -5.18 -14.03 -17.96
CA CYS A 182 -6.02 -14.40 -19.10
C CYS A 182 -6.75 -13.23 -19.77
N LEU A 183 -6.68 -12.02 -19.20
CA LEU A 183 -7.33 -10.83 -19.74
C LEU A 183 -6.57 -10.28 -20.95
N HIS A 184 -7.32 -9.93 -21.99
CA HIS A 184 -6.79 -9.37 -23.23
C HIS A 184 -7.73 -8.27 -23.70
N PHE A 185 -7.39 -7.02 -23.40
CA PHE A 185 -8.14 -5.84 -23.83
C PHE A 185 -7.43 -5.15 -24.99
N VAL A 186 -8.19 -4.69 -25.98
CA VAL A 186 -7.65 -3.96 -27.13
C VAL A 186 -6.98 -2.66 -26.63
N GLY A 187 -5.73 -2.44 -27.03
CA GLY A 187 -4.98 -1.25 -26.63
C GLY A 187 -4.33 -1.31 -25.25
N MET A 188 -4.38 -2.47 -24.57
CA MET A 188 -3.68 -2.69 -23.29
C MET A 188 -2.70 -3.88 -23.39
N PRO A 189 -1.61 -3.89 -22.61
CA PRO A 189 -0.77 -5.06 -22.51
C PRO A 189 -1.55 -6.29 -22.03
N PRO A 190 -1.31 -7.49 -22.59
CA PRO A 190 -1.93 -8.74 -22.12
C PRO A 190 -1.73 -8.97 -20.63
N GLY A 191 -2.73 -9.53 -19.96
CA GLY A 191 -2.65 -9.83 -18.53
C GLY A 191 -2.87 -8.64 -17.60
N THR A 192 -3.14 -7.45 -18.14
CA THR A 192 -3.32 -6.21 -17.36
C THR A 192 -4.77 -5.77 -17.28
N ILE A 193 -5.05 -4.90 -16.30
CA ILE A 193 -6.35 -4.28 -16.08
C ILE A 193 -6.20 -2.81 -15.68
N LEU A 194 -7.15 -1.96 -16.09
CA LEU A 194 -7.19 -0.56 -15.72
C LEU A 194 -7.98 -0.37 -14.43
N LEU A 195 -7.39 0.29 -13.45
CA LEU A 195 -8.06 0.86 -12.28
C LEU A 195 -8.15 2.37 -12.45
N THR A 196 -9.36 2.90 -12.62
CA THR A 196 -9.62 4.34 -12.60
C THR A 196 -9.91 4.78 -11.17
N PRO A 197 -9.27 5.83 -10.64
CA PRO A 197 -9.67 6.42 -9.37
C PRO A 197 -11.13 6.86 -9.44
N ASN A 198 -11.90 6.55 -8.40
CA ASN A 198 -13.27 7.07 -8.30
C ASN A 198 -13.19 8.59 -8.15
N SER A 199 -13.86 9.34 -9.01
CA SER A 199 -14.09 10.77 -8.78
C SER A 199 -14.81 10.90 -7.44
N SER A 200 -14.16 11.50 -6.44
CA SER A 200 -14.83 11.90 -5.21
C SER A 200 -15.88 12.95 -5.60
N SER A 201 -17.15 12.54 -5.66
CA SER A 201 -18.29 13.46 -5.76
C SER A 201 -18.27 14.42 -4.58
#